data_AF-A0A420I824-F1
#
_entry.id   AF-A0A420I824-F1
#
_cell.length_a   1.000
_cell.length_b   1.000
_cell.length_c   1.000
_cell.angle_alpha   90.00
_cell.angle_beta   90.00
_cell.angle_gamma   90.00
#
_symmetry.space_group_name_H-M   'P 1'
#
loop_
_entity.id
_entity.type
_entity.pdbx_description
1 polymer ?
#
loop_
_entity_poly.entity_id
_entity_poly.type
_entity_poly.pdbx_seq_one_letter_code
_entity_poly.pdbx_strand_id
1 'polypeptide(L)'
;LKDQTNPQKEPLIQQSTLGNHRADSGSQQYYFLNNRLHQEQTKNIINLGNMFKFFKEQHKYKEKTDFLDQKLKIFYNMYLTFGILEIQYADAFPAMLTGAAHEYYYDDIVGQCFSFVDICNKMREHFETEERRYEMMNEWYNLSLPGNFRKYPGKSTLNCFEELVSELLRVRRGLSAEYQTDKSMRDRLQLACRDVDACFIATLKPAATFEGLCSDIRLSIAAKSRMATYSTDVLLADSTATNQSYSANNNLINTNRMGSTINNHDPNNHTFYTDRCYHVTDNHPRRTCKQNSINEQIRNQSRNNRNLKCFVCRKQGC
;
A
#
# COMPACT_ATOMS: atom_id res chain seq x y z
N LEU A 1 102.73 8.19 12.06
CA LEU A 1 101.98 8.20 10.79
C LEU A 1 100.78 9.13 10.95
N LYS A 2 100.93 10.35 10.41
CA LYS A 2 99.97 11.19 9.68
C LYS A 2 98.51 11.19 10.11
N ASP A 3 97.80 12.30 10.26
CA ASP A 3 98.01 13.75 10.43
C ASP A 3 96.57 14.25 10.69
N GLN A 4 96.29 15.04 11.75
CA GLN A 4 96.05 16.49 11.69
C GLN A 4 94.97 16.86 10.62
N THR A 5 93.85 17.55 10.87
CA THR A 5 93.61 18.75 11.68
C THR A 5 92.11 19.14 11.67
N ASN A 6 91.60 19.62 12.81
CA ASN A 6 90.45 20.55 12.96
C ASN A 6 90.90 21.96 12.47
N PRO A 7 90.09 23.00 12.09
CA PRO A 7 89.03 23.59 12.93
C PRO A 7 87.87 24.37 12.23
N GLN A 8 86.95 24.82 13.11
CA GLN A 8 85.91 25.87 13.01
C GLN A 8 86.08 27.02 11.99
N LYS A 9 84.94 27.57 11.51
CA LYS A 9 84.58 29.02 11.50
C LYS A 9 83.21 29.31 10.83
N GLU A 10 82.27 29.90 11.58
CA GLU A 10 81.27 30.89 11.11
C GLU A 10 81.98 32.20 10.68
N PRO A 11 81.31 33.29 10.21
CA PRO A 11 80.06 33.48 9.43
C PRO A 11 80.28 34.44 8.23
N LEU A 12 79.31 34.66 7.32
CA LEU A 12 79.22 35.96 6.61
C LEU A 12 77.83 36.22 5.99
N ILE A 13 77.19 37.28 6.48
CA ILE A 13 76.12 38.00 5.80
C ILE A 13 76.76 38.82 4.68
N GLN A 14 76.27 38.67 3.44
CA GLN A 14 76.39 39.69 2.41
C GLN A 14 75.01 40.02 1.87
N GLN A 15 74.62 41.28 2.08
CA GLN A 15 73.52 41.95 1.39
C GLN A 15 73.96 42.36 -0.02
N SER A 16 72.94 42.61 -0.87
CA SER A 16 72.92 43.22 -2.22
C SER A 16 72.47 42.19 -3.27
N THR A 17 71.45 42.42 -4.10
CA THR A 17 70.95 43.65 -4.72
C THR A 17 69.44 43.58 -5.00
N LEU A 18 68.80 44.75 -5.07
CA LEU A 18 67.45 44.94 -5.58
C LEU A 18 67.26 44.31 -6.97
N GLY A 19 66.22 43.48 -7.09
CA GLY A 19 65.68 43.02 -8.36
C GLY A 19 64.18 42.77 -8.21
N ASN A 20 63.37 43.81 -8.39
CA ASN A 20 61.95 43.66 -8.65
C ASN A 20 61.77 42.79 -9.91
N HIS A 21 61.04 41.67 -9.81
CA HIS A 21 59.83 41.40 -10.60
C HIS A 21 59.34 39.95 -10.48
N ARG A 22 58.01 39.85 -10.35
CA ARG A 22 57.10 38.72 -10.60
C ARG A 22 56.96 37.66 -9.51
N ALA A 23 55.89 37.88 -8.73
CA ALA A 23 55.14 36.84 -8.05
C ALA A 23 54.89 35.65 -8.97
N ASP A 24 55.44 34.51 -8.55
CA ASP A 24 55.20 33.20 -9.13
C ASP A 24 53.76 32.79 -8.85
N SER A 25 52.91 32.91 -9.87
CA SER A 25 51.47 32.61 -9.81
C SER A 25 51.17 31.12 -9.96
N GLY A 26 52.16 30.31 -10.37
CA GLY A 26 51.99 28.87 -10.58
C GLY A 26 51.97 28.06 -9.28
N SER A 27 52.80 28.45 -8.30
CA SER A 27 52.90 27.75 -7.02
C SER A 27 51.66 27.98 -6.15
N GLN A 28 51.14 29.21 -6.07
CA GLN A 28 49.90 29.50 -5.31
C GLN A 28 48.68 28.76 -5.88
N GLN A 29 48.53 28.71 -7.21
CA GLN A 29 47.37 28.07 -7.85
C GLN A 29 47.35 26.55 -7.60
N TYR A 30 48.52 25.91 -7.53
CA TYR A 30 48.67 24.49 -7.18
C TYR A 30 48.33 24.23 -5.69
N TYR A 31 48.76 25.09 -4.76
CA TYR A 31 48.36 25.01 -3.35
C TYR A 31 46.86 25.26 -3.15
N PHE A 32 46.24 26.16 -3.92
CA PHE A 32 44.79 26.40 -3.87
C PHE A 32 43.97 25.22 -4.42
N LEU A 33 44.38 24.61 -5.53
CA LEU A 33 43.73 23.41 -6.06
C LEU A 33 43.84 22.22 -5.10
N ASN A 34 45.03 21.99 -4.54
CA ASN A 34 45.25 20.91 -3.56
C ASN A 34 44.46 21.13 -2.28
N ASN A 35 44.36 22.37 -1.79
CA ASN A 35 43.50 22.69 -0.65
C ASN A 35 42.01 22.48 -0.96
N ARG A 36 41.54 22.80 -2.17
CA ARG A 36 40.15 22.55 -2.57
C ARG A 36 39.85 21.05 -2.68
N LEU A 37 40.74 20.27 -3.29
CA LEU A 37 40.63 18.81 -3.37
C LEU A 37 40.68 18.16 -1.99
N HIS A 38 41.58 18.59 -1.10
CA HIS A 38 41.63 18.09 0.28
C HIS A 38 40.39 18.51 1.09
N GLN A 39 39.86 19.72 0.90
CA GLN A 39 38.61 20.15 1.54
C GLN A 39 37.40 19.39 1.02
N GLU A 40 37.33 19.07 -0.27
CA GLU A 40 36.28 18.22 -0.85
C GLU A 40 36.39 16.78 -0.36
N GLN A 41 37.60 16.21 -0.32
CA GLN A 41 37.84 14.88 0.23
C GLN A 41 37.47 14.80 1.72
N THR A 42 37.85 15.78 2.53
CA THR A 42 37.49 15.79 3.97
C THR A 42 36.01 16.01 4.20
N LYS A 43 35.35 16.90 3.44
CA LYS A 43 33.88 17.04 3.48
C LYS A 43 33.19 15.74 3.09
N ASN A 44 33.68 15.05 2.05
CA ASN A 44 33.12 13.78 1.61
C ASN A 44 33.30 12.67 2.66
N ILE A 45 34.47 12.59 3.31
CA ILE A 45 34.72 11.62 4.41
C ILE A 45 33.79 11.90 5.60
N ILE A 46 33.61 13.16 5.98
CA ILE A 46 32.71 13.57 7.07
C ILE A 46 31.24 13.23 6.72
N ASN A 47 30.83 13.46 5.47
CA ASN A 47 29.49 13.13 5.00
C ASN A 47 29.24 11.62 5.00
N LEU A 48 30.22 10.81 4.58
CA LEU A 48 30.15 9.34 4.64
C LEU A 48 30.02 8.84 6.09
N GLY A 49 30.87 9.34 7.00
CA GLY A 49 30.87 8.95 8.40
C GLY A 49 29.58 9.33 9.13
N ASN A 50 28.98 10.48 8.78
CA ASN A 50 27.68 10.86 9.31
C ASN A 50 26.56 9.97 8.75
N MET A 51 26.58 9.69 7.45
CA MET A 51 25.61 8.83 6.79
C MET A 51 25.55 7.42 7.41
N PHE A 52 26.69 6.82 7.70
CA PHE A 52 26.76 5.50 8.33
C PHE A 52 26.09 5.45 9.72
N LYS A 53 26.08 6.57 10.47
CA LYS A 53 25.37 6.64 11.75
C LYS A 53 23.84 6.61 11.58
N PHE A 54 23.33 7.01 10.42
CA PHE A 54 21.89 7.00 10.14
C PHE A 54 21.39 5.66 9.57
N PHE A 55 22.28 4.75 9.19
CA PHE A 55 21.93 3.38 8.84
C PHE A 55 21.51 2.56 10.07
N LYS A 56 20.21 2.61 10.39
CA LYS A 56 19.59 1.70 11.36
C LYS A 56 19.57 0.28 10.80
N GLU A 57 19.59 -0.72 11.68
CA GLU A 57 19.56 -2.15 11.30
C GLU A 57 18.40 -2.51 10.36
N GLN A 58 17.22 -1.94 10.56
CA GLN A 58 16.06 -2.14 9.67
C GLN A 58 16.29 -1.71 8.20
N HIS A 59 17.24 -0.80 7.96
CA HIS A 59 17.60 -0.29 6.64
C HIS A 59 18.72 -1.10 5.98
N LYS A 60 19.36 -2.00 6.73
CA LYS A 60 20.43 -2.86 6.22
C LYS A 60 19.87 -4.08 5.51
N TYR A 61 20.63 -4.60 4.57
CA TYR A 61 20.37 -5.79 3.79
C TYR A 61 21.08 -6.97 4.43
N LYS A 62 20.33 -7.98 4.86
CA LYS A 62 20.90 -9.13 5.57
C LYS A 62 21.14 -10.34 4.70
N GLU A 63 20.17 -10.73 3.87
CA GLU A 63 20.18 -11.91 2.97
C GLU A 63 18.75 -12.21 2.40
N LYS A 64 18.22 -13.43 2.64
CA LYS A 64 17.00 -14.03 2.10
C LYS A 64 15.69 -13.36 2.52
N THR A 65 15.66 -12.66 3.65
CA THR A 65 14.43 -12.00 4.12
C THR A 65 14.24 -10.61 3.52
N ASP A 66 15.32 -9.99 3.04
CA ASP A 66 15.32 -8.64 2.51
C ASP A 66 15.37 -8.64 0.98
N PHE A 67 14.85 -7.59 0.37
CA PHE A 67 14.91 -7.39 -1.08
C PHE A 67 15.95 -6.32 -1.39
N LEU A 68 16.97 -6.66 -2.18
CA LEU A 68 18.10 -5.78 -2.46
C LEU A 68 17.62 -4.47 -3.09
N ASP A 69 16.73 -4.55 -4.09
CA ASP A 69 16.17 -3.37 -4.76
C ASP A 69 15.44 -2.41 -3.81
N GLN A 70 14.79 -2.94 -2.76
CA GLN A 70 14.16 -2.10 -1.75
C GLN A 70 15.21 -1.37 -0.91
N LYS A 71 16.28 -2.07 -0.51
CA LYS A 71 17.35 -1.50 0.31
C LYS A 71 18.20 -0.51 -0.50
N LEU A 72 18.39 -0.76 -1.80
CA LEU A 72 19.02 0.16 -2.74
C LEU A 72 18.24 1.48 -2.87
N LYS A 73 16.90 1.47 -2.86
CA LYS A 73 16.12 2.72 -2.82
C LYS A 73 16.39 3.55 -1.57
N ILE A 74 16.54 2.89 -0.42
CA ILE A 74 16.90 3.56 0.84
C ILE A 74 18.33 4.09 0.75
N PHE A 75 19.25 3.29 0.22
CA PHE A 75 20.63 3.66 -0.04
C PHE A 75 20.70 4.94 -0.88
N TYR A 76 20.14 4.97 -2.10
CA TYR A 76 20.19 6.16 -2.95
C TYR A 76 19.56 7.40 -2.30
N ASN A 77 18.42 7.26 -1.62
CA ASN A 77 17.77 8.38 -0.94
C ASN A 77 18.68 8.99 0.14
N MET A 78 19.34 8.15 0.94
CA MET A 78 20.27 8.63 1.95
C MET A 78 21.48 9.32 1.31
N TYR A 79 22.03 8.80 0.22
CA TYR A 79 23.20 9.39 -0.44
C TYR A 79 22.88 10.74 -1.06
N LEU A 80 21.70 10.88 -1.67
CA LEU A 80 21.19 12.18 -2.13
C LEU A 80 21.03 13.16 -0.97
N THR A 81 20.54 12.69 0.18
CA THR A 81 20.35 13.52 1.38
C THR A 81 21.68 14.03 1.96
N PHE A 82 22.74 13.22 1.89
CA PHE A 82 24.07 13.57 2.42
C PHE A 82 25.05 14.11 1.36
N GLY A 83 24.61 14.30 0.11
CA GLY A 83 25.40 14.89 -0.95
C GLY A 83 26.59 14.04 -1.41
N ILE A 84 26.44 12.70 -1.38
CA ILE A 84 27.49 11.76 -1.79
C ILE A 84 27.41 11.53 -3.31
N LEU A 85 28.55 11.50 -3.99
CA LEU A 85 28.64 11.30 -5.43
C LEU A 85 28.59 9.81 -5.81
N GLU A 86 28.10 9.51 -7.02
CA GLU A 86 27.95 8.14 -7.53
C GLU A 86 29.27 7.35 -7.56
N ILE A 87 30.39 8.02 -7.83
CA ILE A 87 31.74 7.43 -7.75
C ILE A 87 32.05 6.79 -6.40
N GLN A 88 31.40 7.23 -5.32
CA GLN A 88 31.64 6.77 -3.95
C GLN A 88 30.67 5.66 -3.53
N TYR A 89 29.74 5.24 -4.39
CA TYR A 89 28.74 4.24 -4.03
C TYR A 89 29.36 2.88 -3.73
N ALA A 90 30.41 2.48 -4.46
CA ALA A 90 31.09 1.20 -4.24
C ALA A 90 31.77 1.15 -2.86
N ASP A 91 32.49 2.21 -2.48
CA ASP A 91 33.21 2.31 -1.20
C ASP A 91 32.28 2.27 0.01
N ALA A 92 31.05 2.73 -0.19
CA ALA A 92 30.12 2.99 0.88
C ALA A 92 28.94 1.98 0.90
N PHE A 93 28.90 1.08 -0.10
CA PHE A 93 28.03 -0.09 -0.16
C PHE A 93 28.06 -0.98 1.09
N PRO A 94 29.22 -1.27 1.74
CA PRO A 94 29.27 -2.17 2.89
C PRO A 94 28.40 -1.72 4.06
N ALA A 95 28.18 -0.41 4.20
CA ALA A 95 27.41 0.15 5.31
C ALA A 95 25.91 -0.20 5.25
N MET A 96 25.38 -0.53 4.07
CA MET A 96 24.01 -1.03 3.94
C MET A 96 23.90 -2.53 4.13
N LEU A 97 24.99 -3.25 4.41
CA LEU A 97 24.99 -4.70 4.58
C LEU A 97 25.03 -5.09 6.06
N THR A 98 24.50 -6.27 6.38
CA THR A 98 24.59 -6.90 7.70
C THR A 98 24.52 -8.42 7.56
N GLY A 99 24.94 -9.18 8.58
CA GLY A 99 24.92 -10.65 8.55
C GLY A 99 25.67 -11.27 7.36
N ALA A 100 25.12 -12.33 6.78
CA ALA A 100 25.75 -13.09 5.70
C ALA A 100 26.05 -12.26 4.45
N ALA A 101 25.21 -11.28 4.13
CA ALA A 101 25.47 -10.35 3.03
C ALA A 101 26.75 -9.52 3.24
N HIS A 102 27.02 -9.14 4.49
CA HIS A 102 28.22 -8.39 4.84
C HIS A 102 29.46 -9.30 4.79
N GLU A 103 29.37 -10.54 5.29
CA GLU A 103 30.45 -11.53 5.22
C GLU A 103 30.85 -11.83 3.77
N TYR A 104 29.89 -12.18 2.91
CA TYR A 104 30.13 -12.42 1.49
C TYR A 104 30.78 -11.24 0.77
N TYR A 105 30.42 -10.00 1.13
CA TYR A 105 31.06 -8.83 0.54
C TYR A 105 32.56 -8.78 0.84
N TYR A 106 32.97 -9.01 2.09
CA TYR A 106 34.38 -8.93 2.46
C TYR A 106 35.20 -10.15 2.00
N ASP A 107 34.56 -11.31 1.86
CA ASP A 107 35.23 -12.53 1.43
C ASP A 107 35.40 -12.62 -0.10
N ASP A 108 34.36 -12.25 -0.86
CA ASP A 108 34.28 -12.52 -2.30
C ASP A 108 34.26 -11.26 -3.19
N ILE A 109 34.00 -10.07 -2.65
CA ILE A 109 33.85 -8.84 -3.45
C ILE A 109 35.05 -7.90 -3.25
N VAL A 110 35.52 -7.74 -2.02
CA VAL A 110 36.63 -6.84 -1.70
C VAL A 110 37.90 -7.23 -2.46
N GLY A 111 38.59 -6.22 -3.03
CA GLY A 111 39.85 -6.41 -3.76
C GLY A 111 39.70 -6.76 -5.23
N GLN A 112 38.48 -7.02 -5.73
CA GLN A 112 38.24 -7.39 -7.13
C GLN A 112 37.97 -6.19 -8.08
N CYS A 113 38.13 -4.96 -7.60
CA CYS A 113 37.94 -3.71 -8.38
C CYS A 113 36.59 -3.62 -9.12
N PHE A 114 35.54 -4.19 -8.55
CA PHE A 114 34.20 -4.17 -9.13
C PHE A 114 33.58 -2.77 -9.12
N SER A 115 32.84 -2.44 -10.18
CA SER A 115 31.97 -1.26 -10.14
C SER A 115 30.80 -1.49 -9.17
N PHE A 116 30.15 -0.41 -8.74
CA PHE A 116 28.97 -0.52 -7.89
C PHE A 116 27.86 -1.39 -8.53
N VAL A 117 27.69 -1.34 -9.86
CA VAL A 117 26.72 -2.17 -10.58
C VAL A 117 27.10 -3.64 -10.53
N ASP A 118 28.38 -3.96 -10.70
CA ASP A 118 28.88 -5.35 -10.62
C ASP A 118 28.70 -5.92 -9.21
N ILE A 119 28.97 -5.11 -8.17
CA ILE A 119 28.71 -5.48 -6.77
C ILE A 119 27.22 -5.82 -6.59
N CYS A 120 26.31 -4.95 -7.04
CA CYS A 120 24.88 -5.21 -6.94
C CYS A 120 24.46 -6.50 -7.66
N ASN A 121 25.02 -6.77 -8.83
CA ASN A 121 24.75 -7.98 -9.60
C ASN A 121 25.27 -9.22 -8.87
N LYS A 122 26.48 -9.19 -8.31
CA LYS A 122 27.05 -10.28 -7.51
C LYS A 122 26.22 -10.59 -6.27
N MET A 123 25.75 -9.57 -5.58
CA MET A 123 24.85 -9.73 -4.43
C MET A 123 23.53 -10.39 -4.84
N ARG A 124 22.97 -9.99 -5.98
CA ARG A 124 21.73 -10.58 -6.51
C ARG A 124 21.93 -12.03 -6.92
N GLU A 125 23.01 -12.35 -7.63
CA GLU A 125 23.36 -13.71 -8.03
C GLU A 125 23.51 -14.64 -6.82
N HIS A 126 24.10 -14.14 -5.72
CA HIS A 126 24.35 -14.96 -4.54
C HIS A 126 23.12 -15.15 -3.63
N PHE A 127 22.32 -14.09 -3.42
CA PHE A 127 21.23 -14.12 -2.43
C PHE A 127 19.81 -14.09 -3.02
N GLU A 128 19.64 -13.71 -4.28
CA GLU A 128 18.36 -13.64 -5.00
C GLU A 128 18.31 -14.68 -6.13
N THR A 129 18.63 -15.92 -5.78
CA THR A 129 18.74 -17.05 -6.72
C THR A 129 17.42 -17.42 -7.41
N GLU A 130 17.52 -18.23 -8.46
CA GLU A 130 16.38 -18.79 -9.20
C GLU A 130 15.39 -19.51 -8.28
N GLU A 131 15.91 -20.31 -7.34
CA GLU A 131 15.12 -21.08 -6.38
C GLU A 131 14.32 -20.15 -5.48
N ARG A 132 14.95 -19.09 -4.95
CA ARG A 132 14.27 -18.10 -4.11
C ARG A 132 13.15 -17.39 -4.87
N ARG A 133 13.36 -17.08 -6.15
CA ARG A 133 12.30 -16.47 -6.96
C ARG A 133 11.15 -17.43 -7.19
N TYR A 134 11.44 -18.72 -7.41
CA TYR A 134 10.41 -19.75 -7.50
C TYR A 134 9.60 -19.85 -6.19
N GLU A 135 10.28 -19.86 -5.05
CA GLU A 135 9.62 -19.84 -3.73
C GLU A 135 8.71 -18.63 -3.56
N MET A 136 9.18 -17.43 -3.95
CA MET A 136 8.41 -16.19 -3.91
C MET A 136 7.16 -16.26 -4.79
N MET A 137 7.30 -16.84 -5.99
CA MET A 137 6.18 -17.03 -6.91
C MET A 137 5.17 -18.05 -6.38
N ASN A 138 5.65 -19.14 -5.78
CA ASN A 138 4.79 -20.13 -5.16
C ASN A 138 4.05 -19.54 -3.95
N GLU A 139 4.74 -18.78 -3.10
CA GLU A 139 4.10 -18.05 -2.00
C GLU A 139 3.04 -17.09 -2.53
N TRP A 140 3.36 -16.32 -3.57
CA TRP A 140 2.43 -15.41 -4.22
C TRP A 140 1.13 -16.10 -4.60
N TYR A 141 1.16 -17.26 -5.24
CA TYR A 141 -0.05 -18.00 -5.65
C TYR A 141 -0.76 -18.76 -4.53
N ASN A 142 -0.08 -19.06 -3.42
CA ASN A 142 -0.68 -19.77 -2.29
C ASN A 142 -1.30 -18.83 -1.24
N LEU A 143 -0.94 -17.55 -1.24
CA LEU A 143 -1.55 -16.56 -0.34
C LEU A 143 -3.07 -16.47 -0.55
N SER A 144 -3.84 -16.66 0.51
CA SER A 144 -5.29 -16.61 0.46
C SER A 144 -5.87 -16.23 1.81
N LEU A 145 -7.02 -15.55 1.81
CA LEU A 145 -7.68 -15.17 3.06
C LEU A 145 -8.12 -16.39 3.88
N PRO A 146 -8.67 -17.47 3.27
CA PRO A 146 -8.90 -18.73 3.99
C PRO A 146 -7.62 -19.34 4.59
N GLY A 147 -6.49 -19.25 3.89
CA GLY A 147 -5.18 -19.65 4.41
C GLY A 147 -4.82 -18.90 5.70
N ASN A 148 -5.08 -17.59 5.75
CA ASN A 148 -4.81 -16.77 6.93
C ASN A 148 -5.74 -17.10 8.11
N PHE A 149 -6.98 -17.51 7.88
CA PHE A 149 -7.85 -18.03 8.96
C PHE A 149 -7.27 -19.29 9.62
N ARG A 150 -6.65 -20.17 8.82
CA ARG A 150 -5.98 -21.38 9.35
C ARG A 150 -4.68 -21.05 10.09
N LYS A 151 -3.92 -20.06 9.59
CA LYS A 151 -2.65 -19.61 10.20
C LYS A 151 -2.86 -18.86 11.51
N TYR A 152 -3.95 -18.11 11.63
CA TYR A 152 -4.26 -17.28 12.80
C TYR A 152 -5.65 -17.59 13.37
N PRO A 153 -5.85 -18.77 13.96
CA PRO A 153 -7.14 -19.11 14.56
C PRO A 153 -7.46 -18.11 15.69
N GLY A 154 -8.70 -17.60 15.70
CA GLY A 154 -9.18 -16.66 16.72
C GLY A 154 -8.93 -15.17 16.42
N LYS A 155 -8.17 -14.81 15.37
CA LYS A 155 -8.13 -13.41 14.90
C LYS A 155 -9.43 -13.06 14.15
N SER A 156 -9.81 -11.78 14.20
CA SER A 156 -10.96 -11.28 13.43
C SER A 156 -10.71 -11.38 11.92
N THR A 157 -11.79 -11.47 11.13
CA THR A 157 -11.72 -11.48 9.67
C THR A 157 -10.93 -10.29 9.11
N LEU A 158 -11.11 -9.11 9.71
CA LEU A 158 -10.40 -7.90 9.32
C LEU A 158 -8.89 -8.02 9.58
N ASN A 159 -8.49 -8.50 10.76
CA ASN A 159 -7.07 -8.68 11.06
C ASN A 159 -6.42 -9.69 10.11
N CYS A 160 -7.08 -10.81 9.83
CA CYS A 160 -6.58 -11.79 8.85
C CYS A 160 -6.44 -11.20 7.44
N PHE A 161 -7.33 -10.27 7.06
CA PHE A 161 -7.25 -9.54 5.81
C PHE A 161 -6.07 -8.57 5.77
N GLU A 162 -5.83 -7.78 6.83
CA GLU A 162 -4.67 -6.87 6.86
C GLU A 162 -3.34 -7.64 6.81
N GLU A 163 -3.26 -8.81 7.45
CA GLU A 163 -2.09 -9.70 7.34
C GLU A 163 -1.89 -10.19 5.91
N LEU A 164 -2.97 -10.58 5.21
CA LEU A 164 -2.90 -11.00 3.81
C LEU A 164 -2.38 -9.87 2.91
N VAL A 165 -2.88 -8.64 3.09
CA VAL A 165 -2.43 -7.47 2.35
C VAL A 165 -0.95 -7.20 2.60
N SER A 166 -0.52 -7.27 3.85
CA SER A 166 0.89 -7.12 4.24
C SER A 166 1.79 -8.17 3.58
N GLU A 167 1.38 -9.44 3.62
CA GLU A 167 2.10 -10.55 3.00
C GLU A 167 2.18 -10.40 1.47
N LEU A 168 1.08 -10.04 0.79
CA LEU A 168 1.07 -9.76 -0.65
C LEU A 168 2.02 -8.62 -1.03
N LEU A 169 1.99 -7.51 -0.28
CA LEU A 169 2.87 -6.37 -0.51
C LEU A 169 4.35 -6.71 -0.28
N ARG A 170 4.64 -7.62 0.67
CA ARG A 170 5.98 -8.13 0.92
C ARG A 170 6.45 -9.00 -0.24
N VAL A 171 5.69 -10.04 -0.59
CA VAL A 171 6.04 -11.01 -1.63
C VAL A 171 6.20 -10.34 -2.99
N ARG A 172 5.35 -9.36 -3.33
CA ARG A 172 5.44 -8.58 -4.57
C ARG A 172 6.84 -8.04 -4.84
N ARG A 173 7.58 -7.63 -3.80
CA ARG A 173 8.91 -7.02 -3.94
C ARG A 173 9.96 -7.97 -4.50
N GLY A 174 9.77 -9.28 -4.36
CA GLY A 174 10.67 -10.30 -4.91
C GLY A 174 10.23 -10.86 -6.26
N LEU A 175 9.17 -10.33 -6.86
CA LEU A 175 8.67 -10.76 -8.17
C LEU A 175 9.17 -9.84 -9.29
N SER A 176 9.11 -10.30 -10.54
CA SER A 176 9.43 -9.47 -11.70
C SER A 176 8.47 -8.29 -11.85
N ALA A 177 8.90 -7.24 -12.56
CA ALA A 177 8.15 -5.99 -12.72
C ALA A 177 6.70 -6.17 -13.21
N GLU A 178 6.43 -7.22 -13.99
CA GLU A 178 5.10 -7.58 -14.49
C GLU A 178 4.08 -7.87 -13.36
N TYR A 179 4.54 -8.46 -12.25
CA TYR A 179 3.71 -8.76 -11.08
C TYR A 179 3.63 -7.60 -10.11
N GLN A 180 4.51 -6.60 -10.25
CA GLN A 180 4.53 -5.42 -9.38
C GLN A 180 3.54 -4.33 -9.80
N THR A 181 2.78 -4.54 -10.88
CA THR A 181 1.77 -3.59 -11.33
C THR A 181 0.56 -3.54 -10.40
N ASP A 182 -0.13 -2.40 -10.38
CA ASP A 182 -1.38 -2.25 -9.62
C ASP A 182 -2.46 -3.25 -10.08
N LYS A 183 -2.52 -3.52 -11.40
CA LYS A 183 -3.40 -4.53 -11.99
C LYS A 183 -3.11 -5.92 -11.43
N SER A 184 -1.85 -6.37 -11.48
CA SER A 184 -1.47 -7.70 -10.99
C SER A 184 -1.76 -7.86 -9.49
N MET A 185 -1.52 -6.81 -8.70
CA MET A 185 -1.86 -6.80 -7.28
C MET A 185 -3.36 -6.91 -7.02
N ARG A 186 -4.17 -6.12 -7.72
CA ARG A 186 -5.63 -6.13 -7.59
C ARG A 186 -6.20 -7.50 -8.00
N ASP A 187 -5.80 -8.00 -9.17
CA ASP A 187 -6.29 -9.29 -9.69
C ASP A 187 -5.90 -10.43 -8.74
N ARG A 188 -4.69 -10.36 -8.16
CA ARG A 188 -4.26 -11.33 -7.16
C ARG A 188 -5.07 -11.26 -5.87
N LEU A 189 -5.31 -10.06 -5.34
CA LEU A 189 -6.11 -9.86 -4.13
C LEU A 189 -7.54 -10.37 -4.31
N GLN A 190 -8.13 -10.09 -5.47
CA GLN A 190 -9.46 -10.59 -5.83
C GLN A 190 -9.51 -12.13 -5.77
N LEU A 191 -8.53 -12.81 -6.36
CA LEU A 191 -8.43 -14.28 -6.31
C LEU A 191 -8.21 -14.78 -4.88
N ALA A 192 -7.36 -14.11 -4.09
CA ALA A 192 -7.04 -14.51 -2.71
C ALA A 192 -8.24 -14.40 -1.76
N CYS A 193 -9.22 -13.55 -2.07
CA CYS A 193 -10.40 -13.30 -1.25
C CYS A 193 -11.71 -13.93 -1.80
N ARG A 194 -11.67 -14.58 -2.97
CA ARG A 194 -12.87 -15.03 -3.71
C ARG A 194 -13.77 -15.97 -2.91
N ASP A 195 -13.18 -16.86 -2.12
CA ASP A 195 -13.89 -17.94 -1.44
C ASP A 195 -14.28 -17.56 0.01
N VAL A 196 -14.45 -16.26 0.28
CA VAL A 196 -14.88 -15.73 1.59
C VAL A 196 -16.16 -14.91 1.43
N ASP A 197 -17.24 -15.36 2.05
CA ASP A 197 -18.57 -14.73 1.97
C ASP A 197 -18.56 -13.24 2.31
N ALA A 198 -17.74 -12.84 3.29
CA ALA A 198 -17.60 -11.45 3.71
C ALA A 198 -16.98 -10.56 2.62
N CYS A 199 -16.28 -11.13 1.64
CA CYS A 199 -15.61 -10.43 0.54
C CYS A 199 -16.39 -10.49 -0.77
N PHE A 200 -17.39 -11.38 -0.88
CA PHE A 200 -18.09 -11.70 -2.13
C PHE A 200 -18.53 -10.46 -2.90
N ILE A 201 -19.22 -9.52 -2.24
CA ILE A 201 -19.73 -8.29 -2.85
C ILE A 201 -18.60 -7.41 -3.42
N ALA A 202 -17.51 -7.25 -2.68
CA ALA A 202 -16.34 -6.47 -3.13
C ALA A 202 -15.62 -7.14 -4.30
N THR A 203 -15.59 -8.47 -4.35
CA THR A 203 -14.91 -9.22 -5.42
C THR A 203 -15.71 -9.40 -6.71
N LEU A 204 -17.04 -9.22 -6.68
CA LEU A 204 -17.90 -9.39 -7.86
C LEU A 204 -17.74 -8.26 -8.88
N LYS A 205 -17.55 -7.04 -8.37
CA LYS A 205 -17.25 -5.85 -9.18
C LYS A 205 -16.09 -5.11 -8.51
N PRO A 206 -14.85 -5.58 -8.70
CA PRO A 206 -13.70 -5.00 -8.02
C PRO A 206 -13.49 -3.55 -8.49
N ALA A 207 -13.04 -2.71 -7.57
CA ALA A 207 -12.55 -1.38 -7.91
C ALA A 207 -11.44 -1.44 -8.96
N ALA A 208 -11.24 -0.35 -9.70
CA ALA A 208 -10.21 -0.29 -10.74
C ALA A 208 -8.78 -0.39 -10.17
N THR A 209 -8.57 -0.09 -8.88
CA THR A 209 -7.24 -0.06 -8.24
C THR A 209 -7.12 -1.05 -7.10
N PHE A 210 -5.89 -1.45 -6.77
CA PHE A 210 -5.61 -2.29 -5.62
C PHE A 210 -6.13 -1.68 -4.31
N GLU A 211 -5.82 -0.40 -4.06
CA GLU A 211 -6.27 0.30 -2.84
C GLU A 211 -7.80 0.48 -2.78
N GLY A 212 -8.45 0.66 -3.93
CA GLY A 212 -9.90 0.68 -4.03
C GLY A 212 -10.50 -0.66 -3.59
N LEU A 213 -9.96 -1.77 -4.10
CA LEU A 213 -10.44 -3.10 -3.74
C LEU A 213 -10.19 -3.41 -2.25
N CYS A 214 -9.03 -3.01 -1.70
CA CYS A 214 -8.78 -3.11 -0.26
C CYS A 214 -9.84 -2.38 0.57
N SER A 215 -10.21 -1.17 0.15
CA SER A 215 -11.24 -0.36 0.82
C SER A 215 -12.60 -1.03 0.75
N ASP A 216 -13.00 -1.52 -0.42
CA ASP A 216 -14.27 -2.22 -0.62
C ASP A 216 -14.35 -3.51 0.22
N ILE A 217 -13.26 -4.27 0.30
CA ILE A 217 -13.21 -5.49 1.12
C ILE A 217 -13.33 -5.14 2.62
N ARG A 218 -12.61 -4.13 3.11
CA ARG A 218 -12.74 -3.66 4.51
C ARG A 218 -14.17 -3.26 4.83
N LEU A 219 -14.82 -2.51 3.94
CA LEU A 219 -16.22 -2.10 4.08
C LEU A 219 -17.16 -3.31 4.09
N SER A 220 -16.94 -4.29 3.20
CA SER A 220 -17.75 -5.50 3.11
C SER A 220 -17.63 -6.37 4.38
N ILE A 221 -16.41 -6.54 4.91
CA ILE A 221 -16.16 -7.23 6.18
C ILE A 221 -16.87 -6.52 7.34
N ALA A 222 -16.77 -5.19 7.41
CA ALA A 222 -17.43 -4.40 8.45
C ALA A 222 -18.96 -4.48 8.35
N ALA A 223 -19.52 -4.44 7.13
CA ALA A 223 -20.96 -4.61 6.90
C ALA A 223 -21.45 -5.98 7.35
N LYS A 224 -20.76 -7.06 6.95
CA LYS A 224 -21.10 -8.43 7.35
C LYS A 224 -21.07 -8.62 8.87
N SER A 225 -20.06 -8.06 9.53
CA SER A 225 -19.91 -8.12 10.98
C SER A 225 -21.09 -7.44 11.70
N ARG A 226 -21.50 -6.25 11.23
CA ARG A 226 -22.67 -5.54 11.77
C ARG A 226 -23.97 -6.33 11.61
N MET A 227 -24.18 -6.94 10.45
CA MET A 227 -25.38 -7.73 10.19
C MET A 227 -25.45 -9.00 11.06
N ALA A 228 -24.31 -9.61 11.36
CA ALA A 228 -24.26 -10.76 12.27
C ALA A 228 -24.69 -10.37 13.69
N THR A 229 -24.22 -9.24 14.21
CA THR A 229 -24.62 -8.71 15.53
C THR A 229 -26.12 -8.40 15.60
N TYR A 230 -26.67 -7.75 14.57
CA TYR A 230 -28.10 -7.46 14.53
C TYR A 230 -28.94 -8.75 14.53
N SER A 231 -28.55 -9.76 13.75
CA SER A 231 -29.26 -11.06 13.76
C SER A 231 -29.19 -11.76 15.12
N THR A 232 -28.07 -11.69 15.85
CA THR A 232 -27.99 -12.28 17.20
C THR A 232 -28.85 -11.53 18.21
N ASP A 233 -28.89 -10.20 18.13
CA ASP A 233 -29.70 -9.38 19.05
C ASP A 233 -31.20 -9.62 18.86
N VAL A 234 -31.65 -9.78 17.60
CA VAL A 234 -33.06 -10.12 17.30
C VAL A 234 -33.43 -11.50 17.83
N LEU A 235 -32.56 -12.51 17.68
CA LEU A 235 -32.83 -13.87 18.19
C LEU A 235 -32.84 -13.94 19.72
N LEU A 236 -32.01 -13.16 20.40
CA LEU A 236 -31.99 -13.07 21.87
C LEU A 236 -33.22 -12.31 22.41
N ALA A 237 -33.70 -11.29 21.70
CA ALA A 237 -34.92 -10.59 22.06
C ALA A 237 -36.16 -11.49 21.96
N ASP A 238 -36.26 -12.34 20.93
CA ASP A 238 -37.41 -13.25 20.73
C ASP A 238 -37.47 -14.38 21.79
N SER A 239 -36.29 -14.84 22.24
CA SER A 239 -36.15 -15.85 23.30
C SER A 239 -36.56 -15.36 24.70
N THR A 240 -36.57 -14.04 24.93
CA THR A 240 -37.03 -13.45 26.21
C THR A 240 -38.53 -13.12 26.21
N ALA A 241 -39.16 -13.05 25.03
CA ALA A 241 -40.59 -12.76 24.89
C ALA A 241 -41.50 -13.99 25.07
N THR A 242 -40.96 -15.21 24.95
CA THR A 242 -41.75 -16.46 25.02
C THR A 242 -41.92 -17.06 26.42
N ASN A 243 -41.29 -16.48 27.46
CA ASN A 243 -41.38 -16.97 28.85
C ASN A 243 -42.28 -16.14 29.78
N GLN A 244 -43.15 -15.27 29.25
CA GLN A 244 -44.13 -14.50 30.04
C GLN A 244 -45.53 -14.53 29.43
N SER A 245 -46.20 -15.69 29.38
CA SER A 245 -47.67 -15.72 29.26
C SER A 245 -48.30 -17.11 29.46
N TYR A 246 -48.11 -17.70 30.65
CA TYR A 246 -49.08 -18.66 31.17
C TYR A 246 -49.33 -18.40 32.66
N SER A 247 -50.18 -17.41 32.94
CA SER A 247 -50.98 -17.42 34.17
C SER A 247 -52.19 -16.48 34.05
N ALA A 248 -53.38 -17.09 34.09
CA ALA A 248 -54.66 -16.60 34.59
C ALA A 248 -55.14 -15.18 34.22
N ASN A 249 -56.27 -15.09 33.51
CA ASN A 249 -57.54 -14.83 34.20
C ASN A 249 -58.77 -15.09 33.32
N ASN A 250 -59.61 -16.02 33.79
CA ASN A 250 -61.02 -16.10 33.42
C ASN A 250 -61.77 -14.93 34.09
N ASN A 251 -62.58 -14.17 33.36
CA ASN A 251 -63.97 -13.84 33.72
C ASN A 251 -64.60 -12.78 32.78
N LEU A 252 -65.73 -13.21 32.19
CA LEU A 252 -66.94 -12.48 31.76
C LEU A 252 -66.87 -10.97 31.46
N ILE A 253 -67.36 -10.54 30.29
CA ILE A 253 -68.73 -9.98 30.14
C ILE A 253 -69.30 -10.35 28.76
N ASN A 254 -70.49 -10.93 28.84
CA ASN A 254 -71.39 -11.32 27.77
C ASN A 254 -72.35 -10.16 27.47
N THR A 255 -72.44 -9.67 26.23
CA THR A 255 -73.65 -9.00 25.74
C THR A 255 -73.97 -9.40 24.31
N ASN A 256 -75.09 -10.09 24.21
CA ASN A 256 -75.77 -10.54 23.01
C ASN A 256 -75.98 -9.45 21.94
N ARG A 257 -75.72 -9.78 20.68
CA ARG A 257 -76.53 -9.29 19.56
C ARG A 257 -76.66 -10.39 18.49
N MET A 258 -77.90 -10.82 18.28
CA MET A 258 -78.34 -11.91 17.41
C MET A 258 -78.27 -11.56 15.91
N GLY A 259 -78.17 -12.61 15.09
CA GLY A 259 -78.46 -12.64 13.64
C GLY A 259 -77.38 -13.42 12.87
N SER A 260 -77.35 -14.76 12.91
CA SER A 260 -77.98 -15.69 11.93
C SER A 260 -77.45 -15.46 10.49
N THR A 261 -76.84 -16.39 9.74
CA THR A 261 -77.14 -17.82 9.58
C THR A 261 -75.99 -18.54 8.83
N ILE A 262 -75.58 -19.71 9.34
CA ILE A 262 -75.12 -20.97 8.71
C ILE A 262 -74.69 -20.95 7.21
N ASN A 263 -73.46 -21.39 6.89
CA ASN A 263 -73.21 -22.60 6.08
C ASN A 263 -71.74 -23.05 6.06
N ASN A 264 -71.57 -24.38 6.14
CA ASN A 264 -70.34 -25.14 6.11
C ASN A 264 -69.83 -25.42 4.68
N HIS A 265 -68.51 -25.58 4.58
CA HIS A 265 -67.75 -26.43 3.64
C HIS A 265 -67.69 -26.06 2.14
N ASP A 266 -66.48 -25.66 1.69
CA ASP A 266 -65.82 -26.23 0.50
C ASP A 266 -64.28 -26.09 0.62
N PRO A 267 -63.50 -27.20 0.65
CA PRO A 267 -62.04 -27.14 0.74
C PRO A 267 -61.43 -27.25 -0.66
N ASN A 268 -61.51 -26.19 -1.47
CA ASN A 268 -60.70 -26.04 -2.68
C ASN A 268 -60.76 -24.60 -3.21
N ASN A 269 -59.95 -23.69 -2.65
CA ASN A 269 -59.54 -22.54 -3.44
C ASN A 269 -58.20 -21.97 -2.98
N HIS A 270 -57.18 -22.16 -3.82
CA HIS A 270 -55.88 -21.52 -3.73
C HIS A 270 -56.03 -20.01 -3.90
N THR A 271 -55.86 -19.26 -2.82
CA THR A 271 -55.77 -17.79 -2.86
C THR A 271 -54.31 -17.37 -2.71
N PHE A 272 -53.70 -17.03 -3.85
CA PHE A 272 -52.51 -16.18 -3.88
C PHE A 272 -52.91 -14.78 -3.40
N TYR A 273 -52.35 -14.34 -2.28
CA TYR A 273 -52.51 -12.97 -1.78
C TYR A 273 -51.73 -12.00 -2.69
N THR A 274 -52.43 -11.30 -3.57
CA THR A 274 -51.97 -10.02 -4.12
C THR A 274 -53.01 -8.95 -3.80
N ASP A 275 -52.97 -8.44 -2.57
CA ASP A 275 -53.70 -7.25 -2.19
C ASP A 275 -52.99 -6.02 -2.74
N ARG A 276 -53.62 -5.38 -3.74
CA ARG A 276 -53.79 -3.92 -3.87
C ARG A 276 -54.70 -3.63 -5.07
N CYS A 277 -56.00 -3.73 -4.83
CA CYS A 277 -57.01 -3.20 -5.74
C CYS A 277 -56.95 -1.66 -5.74
N TYR A 278 -56.75 -1.09 -6.93
CA TYR A 278 -57.02 0.31 -7.23
C TYR A 278 -58.54 0.51 -7.31
N HIS A 279 -59.08 1.41 -6.48
CA HIS A 279 -60.42 1.94 -6.68
C HIS A 279 -60.42 2.86 -7.91
N VAL A 280 -61.05 2.40 -9.00
CA VAL A 280 -61.42 3.21 -10.16
C VAL A 280 -62.94 3.29 -10.18
N THR A 281 -63.49 4.49 -10.07
CA THR A 281 -64.89 4.79 -10.35
C THR A 281 -65.03 5.32 -11.77
N ASP A 282 -66.07 4.84 -12.44
CA ASP A 282 -66.39 4.91 -13.86
C ASP A 282 -66.43 6.31 -14.51
N ASN A 283 -66.06 6.38 -15.80
CA ASN A 283 -66.96 6.80 -16.88
C ASN A 283 -66.30 6.65 -18.29
N HIS A 284 -67.04 6.01 -19.20
CA HIS A 284 -66.77 5.64 -20.61
C HIS A 284 -66.36 6.78 -21.59
N PRO A 285 -66.03 6.53 -22.91
CA PRO A 285 -65.84 5.27 -23.66
C PRO A 285 -64.56 5.21 -24.57
N ARG A 286 -64.36 4.00 -25.12
CA ARG A 286 -63.40 3.53 -26.15
C ARG A 286 -63.00 4.53 -27.26
N ARG A 287 -61.72 4.51 -27.64
CA ARG A 287 -61.27 4.49 -29.06
C ARG A 287 -59.78 4.09 -29.23
N THR A 288 -59.60 2.89 -29.80
CA THR A 288 -58.62 2.47 -30.83
C THR A 288 -57.13 2.82 -30.70
N CYS A 289 -56.32 1.75 -30.68
CA CYS A 289 -54.90 1.72 -30.99
C CYS A 289 -54.55 2.39 -32.34
N LYS A 290 -53.42 3.10 -32.37
CA LYS A 290 -52.55 3.22 -33.54
C LYS A 290 -51.08 3.38 -33.11
N GLN A 291 -50.32 2.31 -33.32
CA GLN A 291 -49.01 2.27 -33.99
C GLN A 291 -48.33 3.64 -34.27
N ASN A 292 -47.12 3.87 -33.74
CA ASN A 292 -45.86 3.63 -34.46
C ASN A 292 -44.63 4.26 -33.76
N SER A 293 -43.63 3.40 -33.53
CA SER A 293 -42.21 3.54 -33.83
C SER A 293 -41.56 4.91 -34.16
N ILE A 294 -40.42 5.12 -33.47
CA ILE A 294 -39.10 5.58 -34.00
C ILE A 294 -38.77 7.09 -34.04
N ASN A 295 -37.70 7.40 -33.28
CA ASN A 295 -36.60 8.35 -33.46
C ASN A 295 -36.69 9.87 -33.20
N GLU A 296 -35.65 10.26 -32.44
CA GLU A 296 -34.72 11.38 -32.65
C GLU A 296 -35.04 12.80 -32.14
N GLN A 297 -34.14 13.18 -31.20
CA GLN A 297 -33.36 14.41 -31.17
C GLN A 297 -34.02 15.74 -30.76
N ILE A 298 -33.54 16.20 -29.60
CA ILE A 298 -33.04 17.56 -29.33
C ILE A 298 -34.04 18.71 -29.56
N ARG A 299 -34.65 19.22 -28.47
CA ARG A 299 -34.45 20.62 -28.06
C ARG A 299 -35.08 20.93 -26.69
N ASN A 300 -34.26 21.59 -25.89
CA ASN A 300 -34.59 22.42 -24.75
C ASN A 300 -35.93 23.17 -24.90
N GLN A 301 -36.71 23.24 -23.81
CA GLN A 301 -36.90 24.49 -23.07
C GLN A 301 -37.87 24.33 -21.89
N SER A 302 -37.35 24.72 -20.72
CA SER A 302 -38.03 25.60 -19.77
C SER A 302 -39.20 25.03 -18.96
N ARG A 303 -38.93 24.71 -17.69
CA ARG A 303 -39.45 25.44 -16.51
C ARG A 303 -39.06 24.73 -15.22
N ASN A 304 -38.09 25.28 -14.49
CA ASN A 304 -38.37 25.82 -13.16
C ASN A 304 -37.12 26.48 -12.55
N ASN A 305 -37.15 27.81 -12.65
CA ASN A 305 -36.33 28.77 -11.93
C ASN A 305 -36.33 28.47 -10.42
N ARG A 306 -35.19 28.00 -9.91
CA ARG A 306 -34.83 28.17 -8.50
C ARG A 306 -33.35 28.50 -8.41
N ASN A 307 -32.98 29.73 -8.76
CA ASN A 307 -31.94 30.51 -8.08
C ASN A 307 -30.71 29.72 -7.57
N LEU A 308 -30.12 28.86 -8.41
CA LEU A 308 -28.99 28.00 -8.02
C LEU A 308 -27.74 28.87 -7.83
N LYS A 309 -27.22 28.86 -6.61
CA LYS A 309 -25.99 29.54 -6.21
C LYS A 309 -24.83 28.55 -6.25
N CYS A 310 -23.68 28.97 -6.74
CA CYS A 310 -22.46 28.16 -6.76
C CYS A 310 -22.11 27.71 -5.34
N PHE A 311 -21.80 26.42 -5.17
CA PHE A 311 -21.60 25.83 -3.85
C PHE A 311 -20.37 26.39 -3.11
N VAL A 312 -19.38 26.87 -3.85
CA VAL A 312 -18.12 27.38 -3.28
C VAL A 312 -18.22 28.87 -2.93
N CYS A 313 -18.79 29.69 -3.81
CA CYS A 313 -18.81 31.16 -3.62
C CYS A 313 -20.21 31.75 -3.31
N ARG A 314 -21.26 30.92 -3.34
CA ARG A 314 -22.66 31.26 -3.07
C ARG A 314 -23.26 32.40 -3.93
N LYS A 315 -22.65 32.74 -5.06
CA LYS A 315 -23.20 33.68 -6.07
C LYS A 315 -24.02 32.93 -7.13
N GLN A 316 -25.05 33.57 -7.70
CA GLN A 316 -25.87 32.99 -8.78
C GLN A 316 -25.17 33.18 -10.12
N GLY A 317 -25.19 32.15 -10.97
CA GLY A 317 -24.62 32.19 -12.33
C GLY A 317 -23.10 32.11 -12.41
N CYS A 318 -22.44 31.63 -11.36
CA CYS A 318 -21.00 31.35 -11.33
C CYS A 318 -20.70 29.91 -11.70
#